data_AF-A0A554IUM0-F1
#
_entry.id   AF-A0A554IUM0-F1
#
_cell.length_a   1.000
_cell.length_b   1.000
_cell.length_c   1.000
_cell.angle_alpha   90.00
_cell.angle_beta   90.00
_cell.angle_gamma   90.00
#
_symmetry.space_group_name_H-M   'P 1'
#
loop_
_entity.id
_entity.type
_entity.pdbx_description
1 polymer ?
#
loop_
_entity_poly.entity_id
_entity_poly.type
_entity_poly.pdbx_seq_one_letter_code
_entity_poly.pdbx_strand_id
1 'polypeptide(L)'
;MKNAVSTLTLVLVCLGLPVEAQMRTATAPIRDAEPIVVPAPARRVNLAEVEFKRNLLAVMDLMIRTYGQTDFSSLVDYIKATPNGSPNNVVPIDAMAHGYLSRYEMFRDRADLVKALDMFETAAKPDVYGDGSATSSSFVARVANVAPLSWGKVWASSPTSAYLMMGVARLRFVHPDDAALAARIEALDLRVGSISTQEADRRLGPDFPSRPYVSGTVNDGDSKSEENAWEAYCLIWASQTYPSYPHAQLWETKGLELALHSFVTPNENRMLNGEPFSTIEDSGEVRNHRVINPWYSNPELLQMAALAYRLNGKAIPPELLHNVQKVYDRYRTYCVKDATGRWIWDRPSDPAGDPSIFPIPGMGDDEFVRSIVRQKAADGYLWLQTEPVTGKLVIDPALGFSPESHLWRSIQNGKVVWYYLVAYLWYFPPIDSSN
;
A
#
# COMPACT_ATOMS: atom_id res chain seq x y z
N MET A 1 25.31 38.96 25.16
CA MET A 1 25.53 38.82 26.62
C MET A 1 24.21 38.34 27.21
N LYS A 2 24.15 37.08 27.67
CA LYS A 2 24.10 36.66 29.10
C LYS A 2 22.85 37.22 29.81
N ASN A 3 22.01 36.52 30.56
CA ASN A 3 21.88 35.18 31.14
C ASN A 3 20.42 35.16 31.68
N ALA A 4 19.62 34.11 31.48
CA ALA A 4 19.44 32.93 32.34
C ALA A 4 18.55 33.11 33.60
N VAL A 5 17.72 32.07 33.80
CA VAL A 5 17.15 31.51 35.05
C VAL A 5 15.85 32.10 35.61
N SER A 6 14.79 31.28 35.60
CA SER A 6 14.06 30.95 36.82
C SER A 6 13.44 29.54 36.76
N THR A 7 13.80 28.79 37.79
CA THR A 7 13.44 27.45 38.23
C THR A 7 11.98 27.37 38.66
N LEU A 8 11.30 26.24 38.44
CA LEU A 8 10.35 25.73 39.43
C LEU A 8 10.30 24.20 39.42
N THR A 9 10.66 23.65 40.57
CA THR A 9 10.58 22.25 40.98
C THR A 9 9.16 21.95 41.45
N LEU A 10 8.56 20.83 41.04
CA LEU A 10 7.52 20.19 41.85
C LEU A 10 7.73 18.68 41.89
N VAL A 11 7.94 18.22 43.12
CA VAL A 11 8.07 16.84 43.59
C VAL A 11 6.65 16.29 43.80
N LEU A 12 6.37 15.06 43.34
CA LEU A 12 5.25 14.28 43.87
C LEU A 12 5.74 12.94 44.41
N VAL A 13 5.33 12.68 45.64
CA VAL A 13 5.73 11.58 46.53
C VAL A 13 4.89 10.34 46.25
N CYS A 14 5.56 9.20 46.09
CA CYS A 14 4.99 7.86 46.08
C CYS A 14 4.93 7.27 47.50
N LEU A 15 3.75 6.80 47.90
CA LEU A 15 3.50 5.80 48.96
C LEU A 15 2.22 5.04 48.48
N GLY A 16 2.13 3.73 48.23
CA GLY A 16 2.95 2.58 48.60
C GLY A 16 2.26 1.79 49.71
N LEU A 17 1.36 0.84 49.40
CA LEU A 17 1.00 -0.31 50.28
C LEU A 17 0.39 -1.50 49.47
N PRO A 18 0.50 -2.75 49.98
CA PRO A 18 0.54 -3.99 49.18
C PRO A 18 -0.80 -4.75 49.13
N VAL A 19 -1.01 -5.51 48.04
CA VAL A 19 -2.13 -6.45 47.88
C VAL A 19 -1.63 -7.88 48.07
N GLU A 20 -1.47 -8.29 49.34
CA GLU A 20 -1.38 -9.69 49.75
C GLU A 20 -2.24 -9.87 51.00
N ALA A 21 -3.48 -10.34 50.82
CA ALA A 21 -4.26 -11.14 51.77
C ALA A 21 -5.75 -11.05 51.42
N GLN A 22 -6.23 -11.98 50.60
CA GLN A 22 -7.58 -12.57 50.71
C GLN A 22 -7.79 -13.47 49.49
N MET A 23 -7.60 -14.78 49.67
CA MET A 23 -8.41 -15.84 49.05
C MET A 23 -7.81 -17.19 49.41
N ARG A 24 -8.27 -17.73 50.55
CA ARG A 24 -8.32 -19.17 50.79
C ARG A 24 -9.70 -19.48 51.30
N THR A 25 -10.49 -20.22 50.51
CA THR A 25 -11.34 -21.32 51.00
C THR A 25 -11.95 -22.09 49.83
N ALA A 26 -11.97 -23.42 50.01
CA ALA A 26 -12.77 -24.46 49.34
C ALA A 26 -12.47 -24.83 47.88
N THR A 27 -11.51 -25.74 47.69
CA THR A 27 -11.50 -26.69 46.57
C THR A 27 -12.18 -28.00 46.99
N ALA A 28 -13.23 -28.40 46.27
CA ALA A 28 -13.72 -29.78 46.23
C ALA A 28 -13.18 -30.45 44.95
N PRO A 29 -12.86 -31.76 44.95
CA PRO A 29 -12.26 -32.41 43.80
C PRO A 29 -13.33 -32.67 42.72
N ILE A 30 -13.18 -32.03 41.56
CA ILE A 30 -13.91 -32.38 40.34
C ILE A 30 -13.21 -33.61 39.76
N ARG A 31 -13.97 -34.70 39.58
CA ARG A 31 -13.50 -35.94 38.93
C ARG A 31 -13.10 -35.64 37.49
N ASP A 32 -11.93 -36.17 37.10
CA ASP A 32 -11.42 -36.16 35.74
C ASP A 32 -12.45 -36.78 34.77
N ALA A 33 -13.07 -35.94 33.94
CA ALA A 33 -13.75 -36.38 32.74
C ALA A 33 -12.72 -36.45 31.62
N GLU A 34 -12.56 -37.63 31.01
CA GLU A 34 -11.74 -37.77 29.81
C GLU A 34 -12.17 -36.74 28.75
N PRO A 35 -11.22 -36.04 28.10
CA PRO A 35 -11.55 -35.09 27.06
C PRO A 35 -12.23 -35.83 25.92
N ILE A 36 -13.49 -35.51 25.67
CA ILE A 36 -14.19 -35.92 24.45
C ILE A 36 -13.44 -35.26 23.30
N VAL A 37 -12.60 -36.03 22.61
CA VAL A 37 -12.01 -35.65 21.34
C VAL A 37 -13.13 -35.65 20.32
N VAL A 38 -13.76 -34.49 20.13
CA VAL A 38 -14.65 -34.24 19.00
C VAL A 38 -13.74 -34.18 17.76
N PRO A 39 -13.89 -35.08 16.77
CA PRO A 39 -13.12 -34.98 15.54
C PRO A 39 -13.40 -33.61 14.92
N ALA A 40 -12.35 -32.87 14.57
CA ALA A 40 -12.50 -31.61 13.85
C ALA A 40 -13.38 -31.87 12.61
N PRO A 41 -14.50 -31.15 12.44
CA PRO A 41 -15.37 -31.38 11.29
C PRO A 41 -14.55 -31.19 10.02
N ALA A 42 -14.62 -32.17 9.11
CA ALA A 42 -13.97 -32.09 7.81
C ALA A 42 -14.23 -30.71 7.19
N ARG A 43 -13.16 -29.96 6.94
CA ARG A 43 -13.21 -28.57 6.47
C ARG A 43 -13.94 -28.55 5.12
N ARG A 44 -15.25 -28.27 5.14
CA ARG A 44 -16.03 -28.13 3.91
C ARG A 44 -15.44 -26.98 3.11
N VAL A 45 -15.01 -27.27 1.89
CA VAL A 45 -14.52 -26.26 0.97
C VAL A 45 -15.67 -25.29 0.66
N ASN A 46 -15.50 -24.02 1.03
CA ASN A 46 -16.44 -22.98 0.67
C ASN A 46 -16.23 -22.59 -0.80
N LEU A 47 -17.09 -23.09 -1.69
CA LEU A 47 -16.96 -22.87 -3.13
C LEU A 47 -16.96 -21.37 -3.51
N ALA A 48 -17.71 -20.53 -2.80
CA ALA A 48 -17.75 -19.08 -3.04
C ALA A 48 -16.42 -18.40 -2.68
N GLU A 49 -15.72 -18.91 -1.68
CA GLU A 49 -14.39 -18.44 -1.31
C GLU A 49 -13.34 -18.86 -2.32
N VAL A 50 -13.41 -20.11 -2.81
CA VAL A 50 -12.55 -20.60 -3.90
C VAL A 50 -12.74 -19.81 -5.19
N GLU A 51 -13.99 -19.55 -5.59
CA GLU A 51 -14.31 -18.72 -6.76
C GLU A 51 -13.75 -17.30 -6.58
N PHE A 52 -13.96 -16.68 -5.42
CA PHE A 52 -13.48 -15.33 -5.15
C PHE A 52 -11.97 -15.23 -5.20
N LYS A 53 -11.25 -16.17 -4.56
CA LYS A 53 -9.78 -16.26 -4.66
C LYS A 53 -9.32 -16.41 -6.11
N ARG A 54 -9.99 -17.27 -6.88
CA ARG A 54 -9.68 -17.49 -8.29
C ARG A 54 -9.88 -16.22 -9.12
N ASN A 55 -10.96 -15.47 -8.89
CA ASN A 55 -11.23 -14.23 -9.62
C ASN A 55 -10.19 -13.15 -9.33
N LEU A 56 -9.77 -12.98 -8.06
CA LEU A 56 -8.69 -12.06 -7.70
C LEU A 56 -7.38 -12.42 -8.43
N LEU A 57 -7.00 -13.69 -8.39
CA LEU A 57 -5.80 -14.19 -9.06
C LEU A 57 -5.90 -14.09 -10.58
N ALA A 58 -7.08 -14.34 -11.16
CA ALA A 58 -7.31 -14.23 -12.60
C ALA A 58 -7.06 -12.81 -13.12
N VAL A 59 -7.45 -11.79 -12.35
CA VAL A 59 -7.18 -10.37 -12.69
C VAL A 59 -5.69 -10.06 -12.60
N MET A 60 -4.99 -10.50 -11.55
CA MET A 60 -3.54 -10.30 -11.46
C MET A 60 -2.78 -11.05 -12.57
N ASP A 61 -3.24 -12.24 -12.97
CA ASP A 61 -2.66 -13.02 -14.07
C ASP A 61 -2.90 -12.36 -15.45
N LEU A 62 -3.89 -11.45 -15.60
CA LEU A 62 -4.01 -10.64 -16.81
C LEU A 62 -2.74 -9.81 -17.06
N MET A 63 -2.09 -9.29 -16.00
CA MET A 63 -0.83 -8.56 -16.14
C MET A 63 0.26 -9.42 -16.79
N ILE A 64 0.35 -10.70 -16.39
CA ILE A 64 1.32 -11.65 -16.96
C ILE A 64 0.93 -12.05 -18.37
N ARG A 65 -0.35 -12.26 -18.66
CA ARG A 65 -0.81 -12.55 -20.02
C ARG A 65 -0.55 -11.38 -20.97
N THR A 66 -0.72 -10.14 -20.50
CA THR A 66 -0.48 -8.94 -21.30
C THR A 66 1.01 -8.62 -21.45
N TYR A 67 1.81 -8.73 -20.40
CA TYR A 67 3.20 -8.22 -20.39
C TYR A 67 4.28 -9.28 -20.07
N GLY A 68 3.92 -10.54 -19.89
CA GLY A 68 4.86 -11.61 -19.49
C GLY A 68 5.95 -11.93 -20.52
N GLN A 69 5.73 -11.56 -21.78
CA GLN A 69 6.70 -11.67 -22.88
C GLN A 69 7.29 -10.31 -23.29
N THR A 70 7.07 -9.27 -22.47
CA THR A 70 7.62 -7.93 -22.68
C THR A 70 9.04 -7.86 -22.12
N ASP A 71 9.95 -7.31 -22.92
CA ASP A 71 11.27 -6.87 -22.49
C ASP A 71 11.18 -5.43 -21.96
N PHE A 72 11.35 -5.29 -20.64
CA PHE A 72 11.31 -4.00 -19.94
C PHE A 72 12.65 -3.25 -19.97
N SER A 73 13.67 -3.71 -20.68
CA SER A 73 14.98 -3.03 -20.75
C SER A 73 14.87 -1.57 -21.18
N SER A 74 14.03 -1.27 -22.18
CA SER A 74 13.78 0.11 -22.62
C SER A 74 13.11 0.98 -21.56
N LEU A 75 12.23 0.40 -20.72
CA LEU A 75 11.64 1.12 -19.58
C LEU A 75 12.71 1.41 -18.52
N VAL A 76 13.54 0.42 -18.20
CA VAL A 76 14.63 0.54 -17.24
C VAL A 76 15.62 1.62 -17.70
N ASP A 77 16.01 1.62 -18.98
CA ASP A 77 16.88 2.65 -19.56
C ASP A 77 16.23 4.05 -19.49
N TYR A 78 14.93 4.14 -19.77
CA TYR A 78 14.19 5.40 -19.65
C TYR A 78 14.14 5.93 -18.22
N ILE A 79 13.88 5.08 -17.22
CA ILE A 79 13.87 5.47 -15.81
C ILE A 79 15.25 6.02 -15.40
N LYS A 80 16.32 5.31 -15.77
CA LYS A 80 17.70 5.73 -15.49
C LYS A 80 18.04 7.07 -16.14
N ALA A 81 17.57 7.30 -17.36
CA ALA A 81 17.76 8.54 -18.10
C ALA A 81 16.88 9.69 -17.59
N THR A 82 15.85 9.41 -16.79
CA THR A 82 14.91 10.39 -16.24
C THR A 82 14.89 10.35 -14.71
N PRO A 83 16.00 10.74 -14.04
CA PRO A 83 16.14 10.58 -12.60
C PRO A 83 15.15 11.39 -11.74
N ASN A 84 14.53 12.41 -12.33
CA ASN A 84 13.44 13.19 -11.73
C ASN A 84 12.06 12.86 -12.35
N GLY A 85 11.97 11.75 -13.08
CA GLY A 85 10.74 11.25 -13.66
C GLY A 85 9.77 10.73 -12.61
N SER A 86 8.55 10.44 -13.06
CA SER A 86 7.48 9.94 -12.20
C SER A 86 7.86 8.60 -11.55
N PRO A 87 7.75 8.45 -10.21
CA PRO A 87 7.91 7.17 -9.53
C PRO A 87 7.02 6.06 -10.07
N ASN A 88 5.84 6.42 -10.60
CA ASN A 88 4.93 5.45 -11.21
C ASN A 88 5.55 4.68 -12.38
N ASN A 89 6.65 5.15 -12.97
CA ASN A 89 7.33 4.46 -14.06
C ASN A 89 7.84 3.06 -13.67
N VAL A 90 8.08 2.78 -12.38
CA VAL A 90 8.48 1.44 -11.91
C VAL A 90 7.29 0.49 -11.68
N VAL A 91 6.06 1.03 -11.54
CA VAL A 91 4.85 0.26 -11.22
C VAL A 91 4.61 -0.93 -12.16
N PRO A 92 4.85 -0.85 -13.49
CA PRO A 92 4.70 -2.02 -14.36
C PRO A 92 5.62 -3.18 -13.96
N ILE A 93 6.85 -2.89 -13.56
CA ILE A 93 7.85 -3.90 -13.16
C ILE A 93 7.45 -4.51 -11.82
N ASP A 94 7.07 -3.68 -10.85
CA ASP A 94 6.67 -4.11 -9.51
C ASP A 94 5.36 -4.93 -9.55
N ALA A 95 4.40 -4.49 -10.35
CA ALA A 95 3.15 -5.23 -10.60
C ALA A 95 3.40 -6.62 -11.24
N MET A 96 4.34 -6.73 -12.17
CA MET A 96 4.76 -8.03 -12.72
C MET A 96 5.36 -8.92 -11.63
N ALA A 97 6.20 -8.36 -10.75
CA ALA A 97 6.79 -9.08 -9.63
C ALA A 97 5.71 -9.66 -8.71
N HIS A 98 4.73 -8.85 -8.34
CA HIS A 98 3.59 -9.26 -7.52
C HIS A 98 2.67 -10.27 -8.20
N GLY A 99 2.43 -10.14 -9.51
CA GLY A 99 1.68 -11.11 -10.28
C GLY A 99 2.33 -12.49 -10.23
N TYR A 100 3.64 -12.57 -10.52
CA TYR A 100 4.39 -13.82 -10.48
C TYR A 100 4.47 -14.40 -9.06
N LEU A 101 4.70 -13.56 -8.05
CA LEU A 101 4.72 -14.02 -6.66
C LEU A 101 3.36 -14.61 -6.23
N SER A 102 2.25 -14.02 -6.66
CA SER A 102 0.90 -14.52 -6.36
C SER A 102 0.62 -15.86 -7.04
N ARG A 103 1.13 -16.09 -8.26
CA ARG A 103 1.08 -17.40 -8.90
C ARG A 103 1.97 -18.42 -8.20
N TYR A 104 3.18 -18.05 -7.80
CA TYR A 104 4.05 -18.92 -7.01
C TYR A 104 3.37 -19.34 -5.70
N GLU A 105 2.76 -18.42 -4.97
CA GLU A 105 2.02 -18.76 -3.74
C GLU A 105 0.88 -19.75 -3.98
N MET A 106 0.25 -19.70 -5.17
CA MET A 106 -0.83 -20.61 -5.55
C MET A 106 -0.33 -21.98 -6.03
N PHE A 107 0.66 -21.99 -6.92
CA PHE A 107 1.05 -23.19 -7.68
C PHE A 107 2.40 -23.76 -7.27
N ARG A 108 3.17 -23.02 -6.47
CA ARG A 108 4.53 -23.35 -6.03
C ARG A 108 5.51 -23.59 -7.19
N ASP A 109 5.26 -22.98 -8.35
CA ASP A 109 6.15 -23.05 -9.51
C ASP A 109 7.41 -22.20 -9.29
N ARG A 110 8.57 -22.86 -9.17
CA ARG A 110 9.86 -22.21 -8.99
C ARG A 110 10.16 -21.17 -10.09
N ALA A 111 9.69 -21.37 -11.32
CA ALA A 111 9.90 -20.41 -12.40
C ALA A 111 9.21 -19.07 -12.11
N ASP A 112 8.00 -19.10 -11.53
CA ASP A 112 7.28 -17.89 -11.14
C ASP A 112 8.01 -17.17 -9.99
N LEU A 113 8.57 -17.89 -9.00
CA LEU A 113 9.39 -17.26 -7.95
C LEU A 113 10.64 -16.58 -8.51
N VAL A 114 11.36 -17.24 -9.42
CA VAL A 114 12.54 -16.65 -10.07
C VAL A 114 12.17 -15.38 -10.82
N LYS A 115 11.07 -15.40 -11.59
CA LYS A 115 10.58 -14.22 -12.31
C LYS A 115 10.14 -13.10 -11.37
N ALA A 116 9.49 -13.42 -10.25
CA ALA A 116 9.14 -12.43 -9.24
C ALA A 116 10.40 -11.73 -8.69
N LEU A 117 11.43 -12.52 -8.32
CA LEU A 117 12.70 -11.98 -7.83
C LEU A 117 13.42 -11.13 -8.88
N ASP A 118 13.49 -11.57 -10.14
CA ASP A 118 14.12 -10.80 -11.23
C ASP A 118 13.48 -9.41 -11.38
N MET A 119 12.15 -9.33 -11.23
CA MET A 119 11.38 -8.09 -11.35
C MET A 119 11.55 -7.20 -10.11
N PHE A 120 11.41 -7.74 -8.89
CA PHE A 120 11.64 -6.97 -7.66
C PHE A 120 13.07 -6.44 -7.57
N GLU A 121 14.08 -7.27 -7.87
CA GLU A 121 15.47 -6.85 -7.90
C GLU A 121 15.69 -5.74 -8.92
N THR A 122 15.07 -5.83 -10.10
CA THR A 122 15.13 -4.77 -11.11
C THR A 122 14.48 -3.48 -10.63
N ALA A 123 13.30 -3.55 -10.02
CA ALA A 123 12.62 -2.40 -9.43
C ALA A 123 13.44 -1.75 -8.31
N ALA A 124 14.15 -2.55 -7.51
CA ALA A 124 14.94 -2.10 -6.37
C ALA A 124 16.36 -1.59 -6.71
N LYS A 125 16.82 -1.69 -7.97
CA LYS A 125 18.17 -1.22 -8.36
C LYS A 125 18.37 0.26 -8.00
N PRO A 126 19.55 0.69 -7.50
CA PRO A 126 19.80 2.09 -7.14
C PRO A 126 19.61 3.14 -8.24
N ASP A 127 19.77 2.74 -9.50
CA ASP A 127 19.59 3.60 -10.66
C ASP A 127 18.16 3.51 -11.25
N VAL A 128 17.32 2.62 -10.74
CA VAL A 128 15.88 2.50 -11.06
C VAL A 128 15.06 3.10 -9.93
N TYR A 129 15.23 2.58 -8.72
CA TYR A 129 14.70 3.17 -7.50
C TYR A 129 15.59 4.34 -7.11
N GLY A 130 15.17 5.54 -7.52
CA GLY A 130 15.93 6.77 -7.42
C GLY A 130 16.20 7.28 -6.01
N ASP A 131 16.97 6.51 -5.23
CA ASP A 131 17.25 6.76 -3.81
C ASP A 131 18.41 7.76 -3.61
N GLY A 132 19.11 8.14 -4.67
CA GLY A 132 20.22 9.09 -4.67
C GLY A 132 21.58 8.48 -4.31
N SER A 133 21.64 7.17 -4.02
CA SER A 133 22.88 6.46 -3.70
C SER A 133 23.77 6.22 -4.93
N ALA A 134 23.16 6.04 -6.10
CA ALA A 134 23.86 5.82 -7.38
C ALA A 134 24.77 6.99 -7.80
N THR A 135 24.50 8.21 -7.31
CA THR A 135 25.28 9.42 -7.64
C THR A 135 26.47 9.67 -6.71
N SER A 136 26.62 8.92 -5.62
CA SER A 136 27.69 9.18 -4.64
C SER A 136 29.06 8.60 -5.06
N SER A 137 29.10 7.57 -5.91
CA SER A 137 30.32 6.80 -6.22
C SER A 137 30.92 7.02 -7.61
N SER A 138 30.22 7.61 -8.58
CA SER A 138 30.80 7.87 -9.90
C SER A 138 31.41 9.28 -9.99
N PHE A 139 32.71 9.34 -10.30
CA PHE A 139 33.43 10.60 -10.60
C PHE A 139 32.72 11.41 -11.69
N VAL A 140 32.06 10.72 -12.64
CA VAL A 140 31.29 11.31 -13.75
C VAL A 140 30.07 12.09 -13.26
N ALA A 141 29.32 11.60 -12.26
CA ALA A 141 28.16 12.31 -11.73
C ALA A 141 28.54 13.64 -11.04
N ARG A 142 29.71 13.68 -10.38
CA ARG A 142 30.25 14.91 -9.75
C ARG A 142 30.68 15.97 -10.76
N VAL A 143 31.18 15.55 -11.92
CA VAL A 143 31.62 16.47 -12.99
C VAL A 143 30.44 16.96 -13.83
N ALA A 144 29.37 16.16 -13.96
CA ALA A 144 28.22 16.48 -14.80
C ALA A 144 27.11 17.30 -14.10
N ASN A 145 27.25 17.63 -12.81
CA ASN A 145 26.26 18.37 -12.02
C ASN A 145 24.83 17.75 -12.12
N VAL A 146 24.77 16.43 -12.24
CA VAL A 146 23.49 15.70 -12.31
C VAL A 146 22.95 15.63 -10.88
N ALA A 147 21.81 16.28 -10.65
CA ALA A 147 21.14 16.24 -9.35
C ALA A 147 20.91 14.78 -8.93
N PRO A 148 21.14 14.43 -7.64
CA PRO A 148 20.86 13.09 -7.16
C PRO A 148 19.39 12.74 -7.45
N LEU A 149 19.16 11.48 -7.88
CA LEU A 149 17.83 10.91 -7.98
C LEU A 149 17.04 11.25 -6.71
N SER A 150 15.90 11.91 -6.86
CA SER A 150 15.15 12.46 -5.73
C SER A 150 13.70 11.98 -5.70
N TRP A 151 13.50 10.66 -5.83
CA TRP A 151 12.16 10.09 -5.80
C TRP A 151 11.42 10.47 -4.51
N GLY A 152 12.12 10.53 -3.37
CA GLY A 152 11.60 11.06 -2.11
C GLY A 152 11.24 12.57 -2.09
N LYS A 153 11.24 13.27 -3.23
CA LYS A 153 10.75 14.65 -3.42
C LYS A 153 9.66 14.77 -4.48
N VAL A 154 9.31 13.68 -5.17
CA VAL A 154 8.32 13.69 -6.26
C VAL A 154 7.07 12.90 -5.89
N TRP A 155 5.96 13.36 -6.48
CA TRP A 155 4.62 12.81 -6.34
C TRP A 155 4.59 11.28 -6.60
N ALA A 156 3.95 10.52 -5.71
CA ALA A 156 3.75 9.05 -5.72
C ALA A 156 4.95 8.13 -5.35
N SER A 157 6.08 8.65 -4.82
CA SER A 157 7.18 7.78 -4.34
C SER A 157 6.83 6.97 -3.08
N SER A 158 6.07 7.56 -2.17
CA SER A 158 5.60 6.93 -0.93
C SER A 158 4.78 5.66 -1.22
N PRO A 159 3.70 5.72 -2.01
CA PRO A 159 2.92 4.52 -2.28
C PRO A 159 3.73 3.50 -3.10
N THR A 160 4.62 3.94 -4.00
CA THR A 160 5.48 3.04 -4.78
C THR A 160 6.48 2.27 -3.90
N SER A 161 7.15 2.92 -2.94
CA SER A 161 8.04 2.22 -1.99
C SER A 161 7.30 1.21 -1.14
N ALA A 162 6.12 1.58 -0.64
CA ALA A 162 5.30 0.70 0.18
C ALA A 162 4.82 -0.54 -0.59
N TYR A 163 4.57 -0.42 -1.90
CA TYR A 163 4.25 -1.54 -2.76
C TYR A 163 5.43 -2.54 -2.84
N LEU A 164 6.64 -2.04 -3.06
CA LEU A 164 7.87 -2.86 -3.01
C LEU A 164 8.11 -3.49 -1.63
N MET A 165 7.87 -2.75 -0.54
CA MET A 165 7.94 -3.29 0.83
C MET A 165 6.95 -4.43 1.05
N MET A 166 5.73 -4.31 0.52
CA MET A 166 4.73 -5.38 0.56
C MET A 166 5.21 -6.65 -0.14
N GLY A 167 5.97 -6.52 -1.24
CA GLY A 167 6.59 -7.65 -1.93
C GLY A 167 7.59 -8.39 -1.05
N VAL A 168 8.50 -7.66 -0.42
CA VAL A 168 9.49 -8.22 0.50
C VAL A 168 8.85 -8.84 1.74
N ALA A 169 7.85 -8.19 2.32
CA ALA A 169 7.12 -8.73 3.46
C ALA A 169 6.50 -10.10 3.15
N ARG A 170 6.00 -10.31 1.92
CA ARG A 170 5.49 -11.62 1.46
C ARG A 170 6.62 -12.63 1.27
N LEU A 171 7.74 -12.22 0.68
CA LEU A 171 8.90 -13.11 0.44
C LEU A 171 9.50 -13.67 1.74
N ARG A 172 9.28 -13.02 2.89
CA ARG A 172 9.69 -13.57 4.20
C ARG A 172 8.97 -14.86 4.60
N PHE A 173 7.79 -15.11 4.03
CA PHE A 173 7.07 -16.38 4.19
C PHE A 173 7.48 -17.44 3.15
N VAL A 174 8.48 -17.14 2.31
CA VAL A 174 9.00 -18.04 1.28
C VAL A 174 10.33 -18.60 1.75
N HIS A 175 10.38 -19.92 1.96
CA HIS A 175 11.57 -20.65 2.38
C HIS A 175 11.99 -21.62 1.25
N PRO A 176 12.71 -21.15 0.23
CA PRO A 176 13.14 -22.02 -0.85
C PRO A 176 14.22 -22.99 -0.35
N ASP A 177 14.13 -24.26 -0.73
CA ASP A 177 15.19 -25.26 -0.47
C ASP A 177 16.52 -24.93 -1.19
N ASP A 178 16.46 -23.99 -2.15
CA ASP A 178 17.59 -23.51 -2.93
C ASP A 178 18.28 -22.35 -2.22
N ALA A 179 19.51 -22.59 -1.73
CA ALA A 179 20.33 -21.60 -1.04
C ALA A 179 20.60 -20.34 -1.88
N ALA A 180 20.67 -20.45 -3.22
CA ALA A 180 20.85 -19.27 -4.08
C ALA A 180 19.59 -18.41 -4.11
N LEU A 181 18.40 -19.01 -4.12
CA LEU A 181 17.14 -18.26 -4.03
C LEU A 181 16.96 -17.63 -2.64
N ALA A 182 17.32 -18.34 -1.57
CA ALA A 182 17.29 -17.80 -0.21
C ALA A 182 18.20 -16.56 -0.08
N ALA A 183 19.43 -16.65 -0.60
CA ALA A 183 20.37 -15.53 -0.59
C ALA A 183 19.86 -14.32 -1.41
N ARG A 184 19.16 -14.56 -2.53
CA ARG A 184 18.52 -13.48 -3.31
C ARG A 184 17.42 -12.76 -2.52
N ILE A 185 16.57 -13.53 -1.83
CA ILE A 185 15.51 -12.96 -0.96
C ILE A 185 16.13 -12.10 0.15
N GLU A 186 17.18 -12.60 0.81
CA GLU A 186 17.87 -11.85 1.86
C GLU A 186 18.52 -10.55 1.33
N ALA A 187 19.22 -10.63 0.18
CA ALA A 187 19.84 -9.47 -0.43
C ALA A 187 18.79 -8.42 -0.85
N LEU A 188 17.64 -8.87 -1.37
CA LEU A 188 16.53 -7.99 -1.71
C LEU A 188 15.91 -7.33 -0.47
N ASP A 189 15.70 -8.08 0.62
CA ASP A 189 15.19 -7.53 1.90
C ASP A 189 16.10 -6.43 2.44
N LEU A 190 17.42 -6.66 2.45
CA LEU A 190 18.40 -5.64 2.86
C LEU A 190 18.34 -4.40 1.96
N ARG A 191 18.22 -4.59 0.64
CA ARG A 191 18.13 -3.48 -0.31
C ARG A 191 16.86 -2.66 -0.11
N VAL A 192 15.71 -3.32 0.03
CA VAL A 192 14.43 -2.64 0.26
C VAL A 192 14.40 -1.99 1.65
N GLY A 193 15.05 -2.56 2.66
CA GLY A 193 15.23 -1.91 3.97
C GLY A 193 15.99 -0.58 3.87
N SER A 194 17.03 -0.52 3.04
CA SER A 194 17.74 0.72 2.75
C SER A 194 16.86 1.76 2.04
N ILE A 195 16.07 1.34 1.04
CA ILE A 195 15.09 2.20 0.36
C ILE A 195 14.05 2.73 1.36
N SER A 196 13.54 1.84 2.21
CA SER A 196 12.50 2.13 3.20
C SER A 196 12.97 3.16 4.22
N THR A 197 14.20 3.02 4.72
CA THR A 197 14.81 4.00 5.64
C THR A 197 14.89 5.36 4.98
N GLN A 198 15.38 5.43 3.75
CA GLN A 198 15.55 6.70 3.05
C GLN A 198 14.22 7.39 2.73
N GLU A 199 13.22 6.63 2.30
CA GLU A 199 11.88 7.17 2.05
C GLU A 199 11.22 7.59 3.37
N ALA A 200 11.17 6.71 4.37
CA ALA A 200 10.50 6.99 5.64
C ALA A 200 11.14 8.16 6.42
N ASP A 201 12.48 8.23 6.49
CA ASP A 201 13.17 9.31 7.21
C ASP A 201 12.91 10.70 6.60
N ARG A 202 12.79 10.81 5.28
CA ARG A 202 12.45 12.08 4.62
C ARG A 202 11.08 12.62 5.07
N ARG A 203 10.15 11.72 5.42
CA ARG A 203 8.78 12.05 5.83
C ARG A 203 8.65 12.39 7.32
N LEU A 204 9.73 12.23 8.09
CA LEU A 204 9.84 12.78 9.44
C LEU A 204 10.18 14.28 9.43
N GLY A 205 10.45 14.86 8.27
CA GLY A 205 10.77 16.28 8.13
C GLY A 205 9.61 17.20 8.54
N PRO A 206 9.90 18.46 8.93
CA PRO A 206 8.90 19.41 9.41
C PRO A 206 7.90 19.86 8.32
N ASP A 207 8.19 19.57 7.05
CA ASP A 207 7.34 19.91 5.91
C ASP A 207 6.12 18.98 5.76
N PHE A 208 5.98 17.95 6.63
CA PHE A 208 4.88 16.99 6.61
C PHE A 208 3.92 17.11 7.81
N PRO A 209 2.58 17.14 7.59
CA PRO A 209 1.90 17.03 6.29
C PRO A 209 2.14 18.24 5.36
N SER A 210 1.98 18.05 4.05
CA SER A 210 2.24 19.11 3.06
C SER A 210 1.32 20.31 3.29
N ARG A 211 1.89 21.51 3.26
CA ARG A 211 1.13 22.77 3.26
C ARG A 211 0.45 23.01 1.90
N PRO A 212 -0.66 23.77 1.86
CA PRO A 212 -1.38 24.38 2.98
C PRO A 212 -2.16 23.35 3.81
N TYR A 213 -2.17 23.52 5.15
CA TYR A 213 -2.94 22.70 6.09
C TYR A 213 -4.43 23.00 6.06
N VAL A 214 -4.80 24.17 5.52
CA VAL A 214 -6.17 24.53 5.17
C VAL A 214 -6.55 23.75 3.91
N SER A 215 -6.59 22.44 4.05
CA SER A 215 -7.41 21.61 3.19
C SER A 215 -8.84 22.11 3.33
N GLY A 216 -9.48 22.39 2.20
CA GLY A 216 -10.93 22.54 2.15
C GLY A 216 -11.53 23.62 3.05
N THR A 217 -11.55 24.86 2.58
CA THR A 217 -12.92 25.37 2.37
C THR A 217 -13.43 24.75 1.07
N VAL A 218 -14.74 24.57 0.92
CA VAL A 218 -15.39 24.23 -0.37
C VAL A 218 -14.83 25.09 -1.53
N ASN A 219 -14.26 26.26 -1.24
CA ASN A 219 -13.76 27.23 -2.20
C ASN A 219 -12.36 26.95 -2.79
N ASP A 220 -11.47 26.22 -2.10
CA ASP A 220 -10.07 26.04 -2.57
C ASP A 220 -9.82 24.68 -3.25
N GLY A 221 -10.53 23.64 -2.80
CA GLY A 221 -10.70 22.36 -3.48
C GLY A 221 -9.54 21.36 -3.51
N ASP A 222 -8.44 21.62 -2.81
CA ASP A 222 -7.29 20.71 -2.69
C ASP A 222 -7.14 20.27 -1.21
N SER A 223 -7.68 19.09 -0.87
CA SER A 223 -7.86 18.67 0.53
C SER A 223 -6.65 17.99 1.18
N LYS A 224 -5.61 17.65 0.41
CA LYS A 224 -4.45 16.90 0.92
C LYS A 224 -4.76 15.55 1.61
N SER A 225 -5.99 15.06 1.47
CA SER A 225 -6.46 13.82 2.05
C SER A 225 -5.68 12.62 1.50
N GLU A 226 -5.55 12.56 0.17
CA GLU A 226 -4.84 11.51 -0.57
C GLU A 226 -3.34 11.52 -0.24
N GLU A 227 -2.70 12.69 -0.25
CA GLU A 227 -1.28 12.80 0.07
C GLU A 227 -0.99 12.36 1.51
N ASN A 228 -1.80 12.77 2.50
CA ASN A 228 -1.68 12.29 3.87
C ASN A 228 -1.78 10.76 3.95
N ALA A 229 -2.71 10.16 3.22
CA ALA A 229 -2.91 8.72 3.20
C ALA A 229 -1.74 7.98 2.51
N TRP A 230 -1.18 8.55 1.44
CA TRP A 230 0.03 8.03 0.77
C TRP A 230 1.24 8.00 1.71
N GLU A 231 1.44 9.07 2.48
CA GLU A 231 2.55 9.14 3.42
C GLU A 231 2.36 8.20 4.60
N ALA A 232 1.14 8.14 5.16
CA ALA A 232 0.79 7.17 6.18
C ALA A 232 1.06 5.74 5.72
N TYR A 233 0.62 5.39 4.51
CA TYR A 233 0.84 4.08 3.90
C TYR A 233 2.33 3.71 3.84
N CYS A 234 3.19 4.61 3.38
CA CYS A 234 4.64 4.38 3.36
C CYS A 234 5.25 4.18 4.75
N LEU A 235 4.93 5.08 5.69
CA LEU A 235 5.51 5.06 7.04
C LEU A 235 5.07 3.83 7.83
N ILE A 236 3.80 3.44 7.71
CA ILE A 236 3.27 2.23 8.33
C ILE A 236 3.94 0.99 7.74
N TRP A 237 4.04 0.85 6.41
CA TRP A 237 4.75 -0.31 5.83
C TRP A 237 6.22 -0.36 6.23
N ALA A 238 6.92 0.78 6.29
CA ALA A 238 8.30 0.82 6.75
C ALA A 238 8.43 0.34 8.20
N SER A 239 7.59 0.85 9.11
CA SER A 239 7.61 0.45 10.53
C SER A 239 7.23 -1.01 10.76
N GLN A 240 6.25 -1.53 10.03
CA GLN A 240 5.79 -2.91 10.19
C GLN A 240 6.73 -3.93 9.51
N THR A 241 7.37 -3.54 8.40
CA THR A 241 8.33 -4.40 7.70
C THR A 241 9.70 -4.37 8.39
N TYR A 242 10.12 -3.25 8.97
CA TYR A 242 11.43 -3.12 9.60
C TYR A 242 11.33 -2.62 11.05
N PRO A 243 10.65 -3.36 11.94
CA PRO A 243 10.34 -2.89 13.30
C PRO A 243 11.59 -2.72 14.21
N SER A 244 12.71 -3.34 13.85
CA SER A 244 13.98 -3.24 14.58
C SER A 244 14.85 -2.06 14.15
N TYR A 245 14.45 -1.29 13.12
CA TYR A 245 15.24 -0.17 12.63
C TYR A 245 15.14 1.03 13.60
N PRO A 246 16.20 1.86 13.73
CA PRO A 246 16.28 2.89 14.78
C PRO A 246 15.12 3.89 14.82
N HIS A 247 14.51 4.19 13.66
CA HIS A 247 13.41 5.14 13.55
C HIS A 247 12.04 4.47 13.35
N ALA A 248 11.93 3.14 13.45
CA ALA A 248 10.68 2.43 13.17
C ALA A 248 9.49 2.94 13.98
N GLN A 249 9.69 3.23 15.27
CA GLN A 249 8.66 3.79 16.13
C GLN A 249 8.27 5.23 15.76
N LEU A 250 9.25 6.05 15.30
CA LEU A 250 8.97 7.41 14.82
C LEU A 250 8.17 7.35 13.52
N TRP A 251 8.52 6.43 12.62
CA TRP A 251 7.76 6.20 11.39
C TRP A 251 6.32 5.78 11.71
N GLU A 252 6.13 4.82 12.62
CA GLU A 252 4.80 4.38 13.03
C GLU A 252 3.98 5.54 13.61
N THR A 253 4.56 6.28 14.57
CA THR A 253 3.90 7.43 15.21
C THR A 253 3.48 8.48 14.19
N LYS A 254 4.39 8.86 13.28
CA LYS A 254 4.09 9.85 12.24
C LYS A 254 3.08 9.31 11.22
N GLY A 255 3.16 8.03 10.86
CA GLY A 255 2.21 7.38 9.96
C GLY A 255 0.80 7.38 10.52
N LEU A 256 0.62 7.10 11.82
CA LEU A 256 -0.68 7.16 12.50
C LEU A 256 -1.21 8.59 12.62
N GLU A 257 -0.34 9.56 12.91
CA GLU A 257 -0.70 10.99 12.87
C GLU A 257 -1.25 11.38 11.49
N LEU A 258 -0.55 11.02 10.41
CA LEU A 258 -0.98 11.34 9.05
C LEU A 258 -2.26 10.60 8.63
N ALA A 259 -2.42 9.34 9.04
CA ALA A 259 -3.66 8.59 8.81
C ALA A 259 -4.86 9.26 9.46
N LEU A 260 -4.71 9.71 10.72
CA LEU A 260 -5.73 10.46 11.44
C LEU A 260 -6.08 11.77 10.71
N HIS A 261 -5.08 12.42 10.10
CA HIS A 261 -5.26 13.64 9.33
C HIS A 261 -5.86 13.42 7.94
N SER A 262 -5.87 12.19 7.40
CA SER A 262 -6.38 11.92 6.05
C SER A 262 -7.88 12.21 5.92
N PHE A 263 -8.69 11.91 6.93
CA PHE A 263 -10.16 12.01 6.87
C PHE A 263 -10.75 12.74 8.07
N VAL A 264 -10.46 14.04 8.21
CA VAL A 264 -10.99 14.91 9.27
C VAL A 264 -12.18 15.72 8.75
N THR A 265 -13.29 15.70 9.49
CA THR A 265 -14.49 16.47 9.16
C THR A 265 -14.52 17.86 9.82
N PRO A 266 -15.23 18.86 9.26
CA PRO A 266 -15.36 20.19 9.85
C PRO A 266 -15.91 20.17 11.29
N ASN A 267 -16.87 19.28 11.58
CA ASN A 267 -17.48 19.18 12.91
C ASN A 267 -16.52 18.72 14.02
N GLU A 268 -15.39 18.10 13.66
CA GLU A 268 -14.39 17.70 14.66
C GLU A 268 -13.57 18.89 15.19
N ASN A 269 -13.63 20.06 14.54
CA ASN A 269 -12.94 21.29 14.95
C ASN A 269 -11.46 21.04 15.31
N ARG A 270 -10.77 20.17 14.56
CA ARG A 270 -9.37 19.82 14.84
C ARG A 270 -8.45 20.97 14.49
N MET A 271 -7.39 21.09 15.27
CA MET A 271 -6.36 22.10 15.10
C MET A 271 -5.03 21.42 14.75
N LEU A 272 -4.34 21.93 13.73
CA LEU A 272 -2.97 21.57 13.41
C LEU A 272 -2.14 22.85 13.39
N ASN A 273 -1.11 22.94 14.22
CA ASN A 273 -0.26 24.13 14.37
C ASN A 273 -1.03 25.44 14.68
N GLY A 274 -2.16 25.33 15.39
CA GLY A 274 -2.99 26.49 15.75
C GLY A 274 -3.97 26.94 14.67
N GLU A 275 -4.07 26.22 13.55
CA GLU A 275 -5.05 26.46 12.50
C GLU A 275 -6.10 25.34 12.45
N PRO A 276 -7.40 25.65 12.26
CA PRO A 276 -8.41 24.62 12.05
C PRO A 276 -8.18 23.92 10.71
N PHE A 277 -8.41 22.61 10.66
CA PHE A 277 -8.32 21.86 9.41
C PHE A 277 -9.38 20.76 9.28
N SER A 278 -9.77 20.49 8.04
CA SER A 278 -10.67 19.40 7.65
C SER A 278 -10.33 18.94 6.24
N THR A 279 -10.25 17.64 6.01
CA THR A 279 -9.84 17.07 4.71
C THR A 279 -11.00 16.45 3.93
N ILE A 280 -12.15 16.28 4.55
CA ILE A 280 -13.37 15.75 3.93
C ILE A 280 -14.59 16.54 4.40
N GLU A 281 -15.67 16.52 3.62
CA GLU A 281 -16.96 17.06 4.05
C GLU A 281 -17.57 16.18 5.15
N ASP A 282 -18.54 16.71 5.93
CA ASP A 282 -19.26 15.92 6.94
C ASP A 282 -19.98 14.69 6.37
N SER A 283 -20.31 14.74 5.08
CA SER A 283 -20.93 13.66 4.30
C SER A 283 -19.96 12.56 3.88
N GLY A 284 -18.66 12.71 4.13
CA GLY A 284 -17.61 11.81 3.64
C GLY A 284 -17.13 12.13 2.22
N GLU A 285 -17.62 13.20 1.59
CA GLU A 285 -17.16 13.61 0.27
C GLU A 285 -15.73 14.16 0.33
N VAL A 286 -14.87 13.65 -0.54
CA VAL A 286 -13.51 14.15 -0.74
C VAL A 286 -13.50 15.08 -1.95
N ARG A 287 -13.01 16.30 -1.75
CA ARG A 287 -12.73 17.26 -2.83
C ARG A 287 -11.23 17.31 -3.02
N ASN A 288 -10.75 16.91 -4.19
CA ASN A 288 -9.34 17.02 -4.55
C ASN A 288 -9.20 17.68 -5.91
N HIS A 289 -8.14 18.45 -6.14
CA HIS A 289 -7.94 19.21 -7.38
C HIS A 289 -9.18 20.01 -7.85
N ARG A 290 -9.98 20.52 -6.90
CA ARG A 290 -11.25 21.25 -7.09
C ARG A 290 -12.39 20.45 -7.69
N VAL A 291 -12.29 19.13 -7.72
CA VAL A 291 -13.31 18.23 -8.27
C VAL A 291 -13.74 17.18 -7.26
N ILE A 292 -14.96 16.69 -7.42
CA ILE A 292 -15.45 15.47 -6.77
C ILE A 292 -15.28 14.36 -7.79
N ASN A 293 -14.36 13.45 -7.51
CA ASN A 293 -14.02 12.36 -8.40
C ASN A 293 -14.02 11.06 -7.58
N PRO A 294 -14.72 10.00 -8.04
CA PRO A 294 -14.71 8.71 -7.34
C PRO A 294 -13.30 8.17 -7.12
N TRP A 295 -12.37 8.42 -8.04
CA TRP A 295 -10.96 8.07 -7.91
C TRP A 295 -10.32 8.74 -6.69
N TYR A 296 -10.47 10.06 -6.50
CA TYR A 296 -9.81 10.78 -5.40
C TYR A 296 -10.40 10.51 -4.01
N SER A 297 -11.47 9.72 -3.89
CA SER A 297 -12.02 9.36 -2.57
C SER A 297 -11.05 8.46 -1.80
N ASN A 298 -10.33 7.59 -2.51
CA ASN A 298 -9.21 6.75 -2.04
C ASN A 298 -9.30 6.15 -0.61
N PRO A 299 -10.46 5.65 -0.10
CA PRO A 299 -10.52 5.07 1.24
C PRO A 299 -9.66 3.81 1.36
N GLU A 300 -9.30 3.19 0.23
CA GLU A 300 -8.44 2.01 0.18
C GLU A 300 -7.02 2.29 0.64
N LEU A 301 -6.46 3.49 0.52
CA LEU A 301 -5.06 3.76 0.90
C LEU A 301 -4.80 3.49 2.39
N LEU A 302 -5.73 3.90 3.26
CA LEU A 302 -5.64 3.58 4.68
C LEU A 302 -5.90 2.09 4.96
N GLN A 303 -6.66 1.39 4.12
CA GLN A 303 -6.72 -0.08 4.18
C GLN A 303 -5.43 -0.75 3.72
N MET A 304 -4.74 -0.19 2.72
CA MET A 304 -3.42 -0.68 2.33
C MET A 304 -2.43 -0.53 3.49
N ALA A 305 -2.51 0.55 4.26
CA ALA A 305 -1.71 0.74 5.47
C ALA A 305 -2.12 -0.24 6.58
N ALA A 306 -3.43 -0.41 6.83
CA ALA A 306 -3.96 -1.35 7.82
C ALA A 306 -3.58 -2.81 7.51
N LEU A 307 -3.45 -3.15 6.23
CA LEU A 307 -3.00 -4.47 5.80
C LEU A 307 -1.62 -4.82 6.40
N ALA A 308 -0.71 -3.86 6.60
CA ALA A 308 0.59 -4.12 7.21
C ALA A 308 0.47 -4.66 8.64
N TYR A 309 -0.46 -4.12 9.45
CA TYR A 309 -0.76 -4.65 10.78
C TYR A 309 -1.39 -6.03 10.70
N ARG A 310 -2.38 -6.19 9.81
CA ARG A 310 -3.11 -7.44 9.61
C ARG A 310 -2.17 -8.59 9.24
N LEU A 311 -1.25 -8.39 8.30
CA LEU A 311 -0.30 -9.42 7.87
C LEU A 311 0.71 -9.78 8.96
N ASN A 312 0.98 -8.87 9.89
CA ASN A 312 1.83 -9.13 11.06
C ASN A 312 1.03 -9.63 12.29
N GLY A 313 -0.26 -9.97 12.12
CA GLY A 313 -1.11 -10.46 13.21
C GLY A 313 -1.36 -9.43 14.32
N LYS A 314 -1.17 -8.14 14.03
CA LYS A 314 -1.39 -7.05 14.98
C LYS A 314 -2.80 -6.47 14.84
N ALA A 315 -3.33 -5.94 15.94
CA ALA A 315 -4.55 -5.13 15.89
C ALA A 315 -4.31 -3.88 15.03
N ILE A 316 -5.30 -3.53 14.21
CA ILE A 316 -5.26 -2.32 13.38
C ILE A 316 -5.54 -1.11 14.29
N PRO A 317 -4.64 -0.11 14.35
CA PRO A 317 -4.87 1.10 15.12
C PRO A 317 -6.11 1.89 14.67
N PRO A 318 -6.86 2.53 15.60
CA PRO A 318 -8.08 3.26 15.27
C PRO A 318 -7.85 4.46 14.33
N GLU A 319 -6.64 5.05 14.32
CA GLU A 319 -6.27 6.15 13.42
C GLU A 319 -6.38 5.75 11.95
N LEU A 320 -6.08 4.49 11.63
CA LEU A 320 -6.22 3.92 10.28
C LEU A 320 -7.68 3.64 9.89
N LEU A 321 -8.62 3.76 10.84
CA LEU A 321 -10.05 3.55 10.63
C LEU A 321 -10.85 4.86 10.76
N HIS A 322 -10.19 5.97 11.11
CA HIS A 322 -10.82 7.25 11.39
C HIS A 322 -11.57 7.78 10.14
N ASN A 323 -12.91 7.86 10.23
CA ASN A 323 -13.82 8.24 9.14
C ASN A 323 -13.68 7.45 7.82
N VAL A 324 -12.89 6.38 7.79
CA VAL A 324 -12.67 5.58 6.58
C VAL A 324 -13.96 4.96 6.05
N GLN A 325 -14.80 4.41 6.94
CA GLN A 325 -16.10 3.87 6.57
C GLN A 325 -17.02 4.96 5.99
N LYS A 326 -16.96 6.19 6.53
CA LYS A 326 -17.76 7.31 6.04
C LYS A 326 -17.39 7.68 4.59
N VAL A 327 -16.09 7.75 4.30
CA VAL A 327 -15.59 7.99 2.93
C VAL A 327 -15.95 6.85 2.00
N TYR A 328 -15.85 5.59 2.47
CA TYR A 328 -16.26 4.43 1.71
C TYR A 328 -17.77 4.43 1.39
N ASP A 329 -18.61 4.75 2.37
CA ASP A 329 -20.07 4.85 2.17
C ASP A 329 -20.39 5.90 1.11
N ARG A 330 -19.67 7.04 1.12
CA ARG A 330 -19.79 8.06 0.07
C ARG A 330 -19.31 7.54 -1.28
N TYR A 331 -18.15 6.91 -1.35
CA TYR A 331 -17.63 6.28 -2.58
C TYR A 331 -18.62 5.29 -3.20
N ARG A 332 -19.27 4.47 -2.37
CA ARG A 332 -20.27 3.50 -2.82
C ARG A 332 -21.45 4.16 -3.53
N THR A 333 -21.83 5.38 -3.15
CA THR A 333 -22.91 6.12 -3.84
C THR A 333 -22.56 6.46 -5.28
N TYR A 334 -21.27 6.52 -5.64
CA TYR A 334 -20.83 6.72 -7.02
C TYR A 334 -20.86 5.43 -7.84
N CYS A 335 -21.00 4.26 -7.21
CA CYS A 335 -20.96 2.96 -7.87
C CYS A 335 -22.39 2.48 -8.13
N VAL A 336 -22.82 2.52 -9.39
CA VAL A 336 -24.18 2.14 -9.81
C VAL A 336 -24.12 1.00 -10.82
N LYS A 337 -25.23 0.28 -10.99
CA LYS A 337 -25.35 -0.72 -12.06
C LYS A 337 -25.98 -0.09 -13.30
N ASP A 338 -25.41 -0.36 -14.46
CA ASP A 338 -26.01 -0.01 -15.75
C ASP A 338 -27.15 -0.98 -16.12
N ALA A 339 -27.74 -0.79 -17.31
CA ALA A 339 -28.84 -1.62 -17.81
C ALA A 339 -28.47 -3.11 -18.01
N THR A 340 -27.18 -3.43 -18.10
CA THR A 340 -26.66 -4.80 -18.22
C THR A 340 -26.33 -5.43 -16.87
N GLY A 341 -26.47 -4.66 -15.78
CA GLY A 341 -26.11 -5.08 -14.43
C GLY A 341 -24.61 -4.90 -14.10
N ARG A 342 -23.84 -4.25 -14.98
CA ARG A 342 -22.42 -3.95 -14.80
C ARG A 342 -22.26 -2.75 -13.88
N TRP A 343 -21.35 -2.83 -12.91
CA TRP A 343 -20.92 -1.70 -12.11
C TRP A 343 -20.17 -0.68 -12.95
N ILE A 344 -20.65 0.56 -12.90
CA ILE A 344 -20.07 1.75 -13.50
C ILE A 344 -20.03 2.87 -12.45
N TRP A 345 -19.24 3.91 -12.70
CA TRP A 345 -19.39 5.15 -11.95
C TRP A 345 -20.59 5.94 -12.48
N ASP A 346 -21.36 6.55 -11.59
CA ASP A 346 -22.49 7.44 -11.92
C ASP A 346 -22.04 8.79 -12.50
N ARG A 347 -20.73 9.03 -12.50
CA ARG A 347 -20.07 10.25 -12.94
C ARG A 347 -18.70 9.93 -13.56
N PRO A 348 -18.15 10.82 -14.40
CA PRO A 348 -16.81 10.67 -14.91
C PRO A 348 -15.75 10.62 -13.81
N SER A 349 -14.67 9.90 -14.08
CA SER A 349 -13.43 9.90 -13.32
C SER A 349 -12.29 10.37 -14.21
N ASP A 350 -11.25 10.90 -13.57
CA ASP A 350 -9.93 11.13 -14.16
C ASP A 350 -8.86 10.50 -13.25
N PRO A 351 -8.10 9.50 -13.74
CA PRO A 351 -8.21 8.86 -15.06
C PRO A 351 -9.54 8.14 -15.28
N ALA A 352 -9.97 8.03 -16.54
CA ALA A 352 -11.20 7.34 -16.92
C ALA A 352 -11.15 5.85 -16.53
N GLY A 353 -12.26 5.30 -16.03
CA GLY A 353 -12.33 3.91 -15.59
C GLY A 353 -13.72 3.53 -15.07
N ASP A 354 -13.76 2.48 -14.25
CA ASP A 354 -14.96 2.01 -13.58
C ASP A 354 -14.64 1.45 -12.17
N PRO A 355 -15.64 1.24 -11.29
CA PRO A 355 -15.42 0.78 -9.92
C PRO A 355 -14.68 -0.56 -9.81
N SER A 356 -14.74 -1.42 -10.83
CA SER A 356 -14.13 -2.76 -10.79
C SER A 356 -12.61 -2.74 -10.79
N ILE A 357 -12.00 -1.58 -11.02
CA ILE A 357 -10.57 -1.35 -10.85
C ILE A 357 -10.17 -1.37 -9.36
N PHE A 358 -11.10 -1.07 -8.43
CA PHE A 358 -10.83 -0.88 -7.00
C PHE A 358 -11.61 -1.86 -6.12
N PRO A 359 -11.13 -3.10 -5.96
CA PRO A 359 -11.70 -3.99 -4.96
C PRO A 359 -11.23 -3.55 -3.56
N ILE A 360 -11.99 -2.66 -2.90
CA ILE A 360 -11.62 -2.12 -1.59
C ILE A 360 -12.01 -3.12 -0.48
N PRO A 361 -11.08 -3.89 0.10
CA PRO A 361 -11.42 -4.92 1.07
C PRO A 361 -11.62 -4.34 2.47
N GLY A 362 -12.21 -5.13 3.38
CA GLY A 362 -12.26 -4.79 4.81
C GLY A 362 -13.23 -3.68 5.18
N MET A 363 -14.10 -3.29 4.24
CA MET A 363 -15.22 -2.37 4.44
C MET A 363 -16.52 -3.17 4.44
N GLY A 364 -17.54 -2.73 5.18
CA GLY A 364 -18.73 -3.52 5.57
C GLY A 364 -19.64 -4.13 4.50
N ASP A 365 -19.23 -4.23 3.23
CA ASP A 365 -19.98 -4.84 2.12
C ASP A 365 -19.10 -5.80 1.28
N ASP A 366 -18.82 -6.98 1.85
CA ASP A 366 -18.07 -8.06 1.18
C ASP A 366 -18.74 -8.50 -0.14
N GLU A 367 -20.06 -8.41 -0.24
CA GLU A 367 -20.79 -8.79 -1.45
C GLU A 367 -20.49 -7.84 -2.60
N PHE A 368 -20.47 -6.52 -2.33
CA PHE A 368 -20.05 -5.54 -3.32
C PHE A 368 -18.64 -5.83 -3.83
N VAL A 369 -17.67 -6.04 -2.94
CA VAL A 369 -16.28 -6.34 -3.32
C VAL A 369 -16.21 -7.60 -4.18
N ARG A 370 -16.91 -8.67 -3.79
CA ARG A 370 -16.99 -9.91 -4.58
C ARG A 370 -17.60 -9.67 -5.96
N SER A 371 -18.62 -8.83 -6.05
CA SER A 371 -19.32 -8.54 -7.31
C SER A 371 -18.45 -7.75 -8.29
N ILE A 372 -17.70 -6.75 -7.83
CA ILE A 372 -16.78 -5.98 -8.69
C ILE A 372 -15.57 -6.82 -9.12
N VAL A 373 -15.06 -7.69 -8.24
CA VAL A 373 -13.98 -8.64 -8.58
C VAL A 373 -14.44 -9.64 -9.63
N ARG A 374 -15.67 -10.18 -9.50
CA ARG A 374 -16.24 -11.08 -10.51
C ARG A 374 -16.39 -10.38 -11.86
N GLN A 375 -16.91 -9.15 -11.87
CA GLN A 375 -17.01 -8.35 -13.08
C GLN A 375 -15.64 -8.17 -13.75
N LYS A 376 -14.63 -7.73 -13.00
CA LYS A 376 -13.29 -7.50 -13.58
C LYS A 376 -12.65 -8.75 -14.15
N ALA A 377 -12.82 -9.88 -13.45
CA ALA A 377 -12.34 -11.16 -13.94
C ALA A 377 -13.05 -11.59 -15.23
N ALA A 378 -14.36 -11.33 -15.33
CA ALA A 378 -15.16 -11.63 -16.53
C ALA A 378 -14.82 -10.70 -17.71
N ASP A 379 -14.54 -9.44 -17.43
CA ASP A 379 -14.18 -8.43 -18.44
C ASP A 379 -12.88 -8.77 -19.19
N GLY A 380 -11.94 -9.43 -18.51
CA GLY A 380 -10.71 -9.91 -19.13
C GLY A 380 -9.73 -8.81 -19.56
N TYR A 381 -9.85 -7.60 -19.04
CA TYR A 381 -8.88 -6.51 -19.25
C TYR A 381 -8.47 -5.84 -17.93
N LEU A 382 -7.29 -5.19 -17.95
CA LEU A 382 -6.72 -4.44 -16.82
C LEU A 382 -7.34 -3.03 -16.75
N TRP A 383 -6.58 -1.95 -16.64
CA TRP A 383 -7.18 -0.61 -16.63
C TRP A 383 -7.67 -0.25 -18.03
N LEU A 384 -6.77 -0.42 -18.99
CA LEU A 384 -6.99 -0.17 -20.41
C LEU A 384 -6.92 -1.50 -21.16
N GLN A 385 -7.83 -1.71 -22.10
CA GLN A 385 -7.75 -2.88 -22.97
C GLN A 385 -6.44 -2.85 -23.74
N THR A 386 -5.68 -3.94 -23.61
CA THR A 386 -4.30 -4.01 -24.10
C THR A 386 -4.05 -5.40 -24.61
N GLU A 387 -3.75 -5.51 -25.90
CA GLU A 387 -3.29 -6.76 -26.50
C GLU A 387 -1.95 -7.20 -25.89
N PRO A 388 -1.63 -8.51 -25.90
CA PRO A 388 -0.33 -8.99 -25.44
C PRO A 388 0.83 -8.25 -26.09
N VAL A 389 1.73 -7.73 -25.27
CA VAL A 389 2.92 -6.99 -25.69
C VAL A 389 4.10 -7.93 -25.73
N THR A 390 4.61 -8.19 -26.94
CA THR A 390 5.79 -9.04 -27.16
C THR A 390 7.00 -8.20 -27.55
N GLY A 391 8.18 -8.54 -27.04
CA GLY A 391 9.41 -7.80 -27.33
C GLY A 391 9.53 -6.54 -26.47
N LYS A 392 10.30 -5.55 -26.94
CA LYS A 392 10.62 -4.36 -26.14
C LYS A 392 9.40 -3.46 -25.91
N LEU A 393 9.21 -3.03 -24.66
CA LEU A 393 8.22 -2.00 -24.36
C LEU A 393 8.61 -0.69 -25.05
N VAL A 394 7.74 -0.20 -25.93
CA VAL A 394 7.95 1.08 -26.60
C VAL A 394 7.78 2.21 -25.58
N ILE A 395 8.79 3.08 -25.48
CA ILE A 395 8.73 4.29 -24.67
C ILE A 395 8.61 5.47 -25.62
N ASP A 396 7.47 6.15 -25.58
CA ASP A 396 7.21 7.34 -26.38
C ASP A 396 6.94 8.54 -25.45
N PRO A 397 7.98 9.31 -25.09
CA PRO A 397 7.82 10.45 -24.20
C PRO A 397 6.93 11.55 -24.79
N ALA A 398 6.80 11.64 -26.13
CA ALA A 398 6.00 12.67 -26.78
C ALA A 398 4.50 12.46 -26.57
N LEU A 399 4.06 11.21 -26.36
CA LEU A 399 2.68 10.87 -26.04
C LEU A 399 2.30 11.13 -24.58
N GLY A 400 3.29 11.38 -23.70
CA GLY A 400 3.04 11.69 -22.29
C GLY A 400 2.10 10.68 -21.60
N PHE A 401 1.08 11.19 -20.92
CA PHE A 401 0.05 10.41 -20.21
C PHE A 401 -1.19 10.11 -21.07
N SER A 402 -1.06 10.06 -22.40
CA SER A 402 -2.19 9.74 -23.27
C SER A 402 -2.49 8.22 -23.27
N PRO A 403 -3.73 7.79 -23.53
CA PRO A 403 -4.07 6.36 -23.66
C PRO A 403 -3.29 5.62 -24.76
N GLU A 404 -2.76 6.34 -25.74
CA GLU A 404 -1.90 5.83 -26.83
C GLU A 404 -0.47 5.55 -26.36
N SER A 405 -0.02 6.17 -25.26
CA SER A 405 1.30 5.93 -24.68
C SER A 405 1.38 4.52 -24.10
N HIS A 406 2.24 3.68 -24.66
CA HIS A 406 2.51 2.33 -24.17
C HIS A 406 3.06 2.32 -22.74
N LEU A 407 3.86 3.34 -22.38
CA LEU A 407 4.33 3.55 -21.01
C LEU A 407 3.16 3.86 -20.08
N TRP A 408 2.33 4.84 -20.42
CA TRP A 408 1.20 5.19 -19.57
C TRP A 408 0.23 4.03 -19.37
N ARG A 409 -0.05 3.31 -20.45
CA ARG A 409 -0.91 2.13 -20.44
C ARG A 409 -0.37 1.04 -19.53
N SER A 410 0.93 0.74 -19.58
CA SER A 410 1.53 -0.26 -18.69
C SER A 410 1.50 0.19 -17.23
N ILE A 411 1.68 1.49 -16.95
CA ILE A 411 1.56 2.06 -15.61
C ILE A 411 0.15 1.85 -15.06
N GLN A 412 -0.88 2.26 -15.82
CA GLN A 412 -2.27 2.14 -15.38
C GLN A 412 -2.70 0.68 -15.20
N ASN A 413 -2.29 -0.19 -16.12
CA ASN A 413 -2.53 -1.62 -15.99
C ASN A 413 -1.84 -2.22 -14.77
N GLY A 414 -0.61 -1.81 -14.46
CA GLY A 414 0.11 -2.24 -13.27
C GLY A 414 -0.59 -1.81 -11.97
N LYS A 415 -1.22 -0.63 -11.94
CA LYS A 415 -2.01 -0.18 -10.78
C LYS A 415 -3.20 -1.08 -10.48
N VAL A 416 -3.80 -1.74 -11.48
CA VAL A 416 -4.87 -2.72 -11.21
C VAL A 416 -4.36 -3.86 -10.34
N VAL A 417 -3.17 -4.40 -10.64
CA VAL A 417 -2.55 -5.46 -9.83
C VAL A 417 -2.33 -4.98 -8.40
N TRP A 418 -1.94 -3.73 -8.20
CA TRP A 418 -1.74 -3.15 -6.88
C TRP A 418 -3.02 -3.21 -6.04
N TYR A 419 -4.15 -2.71 -6.55
CA TYR A 419 -5.42 -2.75 -5.80
C TYR A 419 -5.91 -4.18 -5.58
N TYR A 420 -5.79 -5.04 -6.60
CA TYR A 420 -6.20 -6.45 -6.49
C TYR A 420 -5.33 -7.25 -5.54
N LEU A 421 -4.04 -6.91 -5.42
CA LEU A 421 -3.15 -7.54 -4.47
C LEU A 421 -3.58 -7.24 -3.04
N VAL A 422 -3.95 -6.00 -2.74
CA VAL A 422 -4.42 -5.61 -1.41
C VAL A 422 -5.67 -6.41 -1.03
N ALA A 423 -6.64 -6.53 -1.95
CA ALA A 423 -7.80 -7.38 -1.74
C ALA A 423 -7.40 -8.85 -1.52
N TYR A 424 -6.53 -9.39 -2.38
CA TYR A 424 -6.04 -10.76 -2.25
C TYR A 424 -5.42 -11.04 -0.89
N LEU A 425 -4.47 -10.21 -0.45
CA LEU A 425 -3.80 -10.39 0.84
C LEU A 425 -4.71 -10.12 2.04
N TRP A 426 -5.74 -9.28 1.88
CA TRP A 426 -6.70 -9.02 2.95
C TRP A 426 -7.54 -10.26 3.27
N TYR A 427 -8.09 -10.91 2.24
CA TYR A 427 -8.93 -12.11 2.40
C TYR A 427 -8.13 -13.41 2.49
N PHE A 428 -6.96 -13.45 1.86
CA PHE A 428 -6.10 -14.63 1.76
C PHE A 428 -4.65 -14.27 2.14
N PRO A 429 -4.41 -13.87 3.40
CA PRO A 429 -3.06 -13.54 3.84
C PRO A 429 -2.13 -14.74 3.62
N PRO A 430 -0.83 -14.51 3.34
CA PRO A 430 0.14 -15.60 3.29
C PRO A 430 0.10 -16.33 4.62
N ILE A 431 -0.16 -17.64 4.58
CA ILE A 431 -0.05 -18.49 5.75
C ILE A 431 1.37 -19.05 5.71
N ASP A 432 2.08 -18.93 6.83
CA ASP A 432 3.36 -19.59 7.02
C ASP A 432 3.23 -21.07 6.67
N SER A 433 3.99 -21.52 5.65
CA SER A 433 3.95 -22.89 5.18
C SER A 433 4.52 -23.91 6.18
N SER A 434 5.01 -23.45 7.33
CA SER A 434 5.48 -24.31 8.42
C SER A 434 4.39 -24.84 9.36
N ASN A 435 3.11 -24.49 9.14
CA ASN A 435 1.95 -25.06 9.87
C ASN A 435 1.20 -26.15 9.10
#